data_AF-A0A936M135-F1
#
_entry.id   AF-A0A936M135-F1
#
_cell.length_a   1.000
_cell.length_b   1.000
_cell.length_c   1.000
_cell.angle_alpha   90.00
_cell.angle_beta   90.00
_cell.angle_gamma   90.00
#
_symmetry.space_group_name_H-M   'P 1'
#
loop_
_entity.id
_entity.type
_entity.pdbx_description
1 polymer ?
#
loop_
_entity_poly.entity_id
_entity_poly.type
_entity_poly.pdbx_seq_one_letter_code
_entity_poly.pdbx_strand_id
1 'polypeptide(L)'
;MAGRTSFSCVSLGVAALCASGLLLGEEKAKVSIEPRPSREADLQLERNPRANIRVDTNLVLINVTVTDPLNRFVTGLEREHFKLFEDKNEQKLLTFASEDAPLSIGLVFDASGSMGSKLNKSRQAVAQFFRTANPEDEFFLVQFNDRPELTQDFTTQLEEIQSRLMFTQPKGRTALLDGVYMALHTMKKARNPRKALLIISDGGDNSSRYTEGEIKNLVREADVQIYAIGIFEPVSARGRTAEELAGPGLLSEISEQTGGRHFPIENLNELPDVAAKIGIELRNQYILGYTSTNQERDGKYRKVQVKLVQPRGLPPLRAAFRQGYYAPSQ
;
A
#
# COMPACT_ATOMS: atom_id res chain seq x y z
N MET A 1 72.21 -44.52 2.99
CA MET A 1 73.10 -43.95 4.02
C MET A 1 72.31 -43.95 5.32
N ALA A 2 72.39 -45.06 6.07
CA ALA A 2 73.13 -45.25 7.34
C ALA A 2 72.21 -44.94 8.53
N GLY A 3 71.94 -45.79 9.53
CA GLY A 3 72.28 -47.17 9.85
C GLY A 3 71.50 -47.53 11.13
N ARG A 4 70.74 -48.64 11.13
CA ARG A 4 70.89 -49.83 11.99
C ARG A 4 70.69 -49.70 13.52
N THR A 5 69.85 -50.64 14.03
CA THR A 5 69.93 -51.41 15.30
C THR A 5 69.73 -50.67 16.63
N SER A 6 69.34 -51.26 17.77
CA SER A 6 68.67 -52.49 18.21
C SER A 6 68.92 -52.58 19.74
N PHE A 7 67.87 -52.80 20.53
CA PHE A 7 67.85 -53.51 21.84
C PHE A 7 68.44 -52.93 23.16
N SER A 8 67.68 -53.25 24.21
CA SER A 8 68.04 -53.70 25.57
C SER A 8 68.11 -52.69 26.74
N CYS A 9 67.08 -52.77 27.58
CA CYS A 9 67.10 -53.20 28.99
C CYS A 9 68.45 -53.21 29.73
N VAL A 10 68.53 -52.55 30.89
CA VAL A 10 69.05 -53.08 32.17
C VAL A 10 68.73 -52.11 33.32
N SER A 11 68.54 -52.73 34.47
CA SER A 11 68.01 -52.31 35.76
C SER A 11 69.05 -51.86 36.81
N LEU A 12 68.53 -51.18 37.85
CA LEU A 12 68.85 -51.28 39.29
C LEU A 12 70.18 -50.74 39.88
N GLY A 13 70.06 -50.13 41.08
CA GLY A 13 71.14 -49.84 42.04
C GLY A 13 70.74 -48.71 43.00
N VAL A 14 69.96 -48.95 44.06
CA VAL A 14 70.32 -49.43 45.43
C VAL A 14 70.85 -48.33 46.38
N ALA A 15 69.99 -48.03 47.37
CA ALA A 15 70.19 -47.88 48.83
C ALA A 15 71.03 -46.76 49.50
N ALA A 16 70.44 -46.33 50.64
CA ALA A 16 71.02 -46.09 51.99
C ALA A 16 70.84 -44.65 52.50
N LEU A 17 69.90 -44.40 53.42
CA LEU A 17 70.07 -44.40 54.89
C LEU A 17 71.06 -43.35 55.41
N CYS A 18 70.54 -42.31 56.09
CA CYS A 18 71.12 -41.80 57.33
C CYS A 18 70.17 -40.79 58.02
N ALA A 19 70.23 -40.81 59.34
CA ALA A 19 69.28 -40.24 60.27
C ALA A 19 69.69 -38.86 60.80
N SER A 20 68.69 -38.19 61.40
CA SER A 20 68.76 -37.35 62.60
C SER A 20 69.49 -36.01 62.58
N GLY A 21 68.73 -34.94 62.92
CA GLY A 21 69.22 -33.89 63.82
C GLY A 21 69.04 -32.45 63.36
N LEU A 22 67.92 -31.84 63.75
CA LEU A 22 67.66 -30.41 64.03
C LEU A 22 68.36 -29.34 63.18
N LEU A 23 67.55 -28.57 62.42
CA LEU A 23 67.75 -27.14 62.22
C LEU A 23 66.39 -26.49 61.90
N LEU A 24 66.08 -25.41 62.64
CA LEU A 24 64.97 -24.50 62.42
C LEU A 24 65.02 -23.93 61.00
N GLY A 25 63.93 -24.05 60.26
CA GLY A 25 63.82 -23.48 58.92
C GLY A 25 62.38 -23.54 58.41
N GLU A 26 61.82 -22.35 58.15
CA GLU A 26 60.47 -22.07 57.69
C GLU A 26 59.92 -23.09 56.70
N GLU A 27 58.75 -23.65 57.02
CA GLU A 27 57.94 -24.42 56.08
C GLU A 27 57.39 -23.44 55.02
N LYS A 28 58.12 -23.29 53.91
CA LYS A 28 57.59 -22.62 52.71
C LYS A 28 56.42 -23.45 52.19
N ALA A 29 55.22 -23.09 52.62
CA ALA A 29 53.98 -23.54 52.01
C ALA A 29 54.04 -23.26 50.50
N LYS A 30 53.97 -24.32 49.69
CA LYS A 30 53.82 -24.24 48.24
C LYS A 30 52.48 -23.55 47.96
N VAL A 31 52.50 -22.29 47.55
CA VAL A 31 51.32 -21.59 47.06
C VAL A 31 50.93 -22.20 45.70
N SER A 32 49.91 -23.05 45.67
CA SER A 32 49.22 -23.39 44.42
C SER A 32 48.26 -22.25 44.09
N ILE A 33 48.60 -21.45 43.09
CA ILE A 33 47.70 -20.43 42.55
C ILE A 33 46.78 -21.15 41.56
N GLU A 34 45.63 -21.64 42.04
CA GLU A 34 44.52 -21.90 41.13
C GLU A 34 43.93 -20.55 40.71
N PRO A 35 43.86 -20.23 39.41
CA PRO A 35 43.27 -18.98 38.97
C PRO A 35 41.79 -18.97 39.38
N ARG A 36 41.43 -17.94 40.15
CA ARG A 36 40.04 -17.64 40.52
C ARG A 36 39.19 -17.65 39.25
N PRO A 37 38.10 -18.43 39.16
CA PRO A 37 37.22 -18.41 38.00
C PRO A 37 36.72 -16.98 37.79
N SER A 38 36.86 -16.50 36.56
CA SER A 38 36.44 -15.16 36.16
C SER A 38 34.95 -14.97 36.47
N ARG A 39 34.63 -13.79 37.00
CA ARG A 39 33.27 -13.31 37.31
C ARG A 39 32.43 -13.03 36.04
N GLU A 40 32.71 -13.77 34.97
CA GLU A 40 32.00 -13.73 33.68
C GLU A 40 31.02 -14.91 33.54
N ALA A 41 31.14 -15.94 34.40
CA ALA A 41 30.25 -17.11 34.36
C ALA A 41 28.86 -16.87 35.00
N ASP A 42 28.69 -15.83 35.83
CA ASP A 42 27.42 -15.55 36.52
C ASP A 42 26.47 -14.63 35.74
N LEU A 43 26.82 -14.22 34.51
CA LEU A 43 25.94 -13.40 33.65
C LEU A 43 25.09 -14.22 32.66
N GLN A 44 25.02 -15.54 32.81
CA GLN A 44 24.31 -16.42 31.86
C GLN A 44 22.89 -16.84 32.29
N LEU A 45 22.32 -16.26 33.35
CA LEU A 45 20.95 -16.54 33.77
C LEU A 45 20.15 -15.24 33.87
N GLU A 46 19.74 -14.71 32.72
CA GLU A 46 18.42 -14.10 32.47
C GLU A 46 18.35 -13.75 30.96
N ARG A 47 18.44 -14.77 30.09
CA ARG A 47 17.84 -14.63 28.76
C ARG A 47 16.34 -14.74 28.97
N ASN A 48 15.73 -13.63 29.38
CA ASN A 48 14.32 -13.40 29.18
C ASN A 48 14.10 -13.65 27.68
N PRO A 49 13.40 -14.72 27.25
CA PRO A 49 13.06 -14.86 25.86
C PRO A 49 12.20 -13.64 25.60
N ARG A 50 12.77 -12.62 24.93
CA ARG A 50 11.97 -11.51 24.40
C ARG A 50 10.83 -12.22 23.72
N ALA A 51 9.63 -12.04 24.26
CA ALA A 51 8.42 -12.52 23.62
C ALA A 51 8.41 -11.82 22.27
N ASN A 52 8.99 -12.47 21.27
CA ASN A 52 8.88 -12.07 19.90
C ASN A 52 7.47 -12.47 19.52
N ILE A 53 6.50 -11.72 20.03
CA ILE A 53 5.14 -11.76 19.55
C ILE A 53 5.22 -11.14 18.16
N ARG A 54 5.54 -11.96 17.16
CA ARG A 54 5.17 -11.68 15.79
C ARG A 54 3.67 -11.86 15.73
N VAL A 55 2.93 -10.82 16.10
CA VAL A 55 1.54 -10.75 15.68
C VAL A 55 1.60 -10.35 14.22
N ASP A 56 1.49 -11.31 13.32
CA ASP A 56 1.04 -11.03 11.96
C ASP A 56 -0.44 -10.61 12.06
N THR A 57 -0.69 -9.39 12.54
CA THR A 57 -2.03 -8.81 12.42
C THR A 57 -2.17 -8.43 10.96
N ASN A 58 -2.92 -9.23 10.20
CA ASN A 58 -3.49 -8.78 8.94
C ASN A 58 -4.53 -7.71 9.27
N LEU A 59 -4.05 -6.49 9.49
CA LEU A 59 -4.89 -5.32 9.70
C LEU A 59 -5.45 -4.91 8.34
N VAL A 60 -6.76 -4.97 8.21
CA VAL A 60 -7.47 -4.53 7.02
C VAL A 60 -7.86 -3.07 7.24
N LEU A 61 -7.43 -2.20 6.34
CA LEU A 61 -7.75 -0.77 6.35
C LEU A 61 -8.88 -0.49 5.36
N ILE A 62 -9.97 0.10 5.84
CA ILE A 62 -11.10 0.52 5.01
C ILE A 62 -11.16 2.04 5.03
N ASN A 63 -10.84 2.66 3.90
CA ASN A 63 -11.03 4.09 3.69
C ASN A 63 -12.52 4.36 3.44
N VAL A 64 -13.09 5.32 4.17
CA VAL A 64 -14.50 5.68 4.10
C VAL A 64 -14.64 7.18 3.87
N THR A 65 -15.28 7.55 2.77
CA THR A 65 -15.72 8.92 2.53
C THR A 65 -17.16 9.07 3.01
N VAL A 66 -17.47 10.10 3.80
CA VAL A 66 -18.84 10.39 4.25
C VAL A 66 -19.33 11.70 3.66
N THR A 67 -20.52 11.67 3.06
CA THR A 67 -21.15 12.85 2.45
C THR A 67 -22.59 13.06 2.90
N ASP A 68 -23.03 14.30 2.92
CA ASP A 68 -24.44 14.67 3.08
C ASP A 68 -25.23 14.54 1.75
N PRO A 69 -26.56 14.76 1.74
CA PRO A 69 -27.36 14.70 0.52
C PRO A 69 -27.00 15.76 -0.54
N LEU A 70 -26.26 16.81 -0.16
CA LEU A 70 -25.76 17.85 -1.04
C LEU A 70 -24.33 17.54 -1.54
N ASN A 71 -23.83 16.32 -1.33
CA ASN A 71 -22.47 15.90 -1.69
C ASN A 71 -21.36 16.74 -1.04
N ARG A 72 -21.62 17.28 0.17
CA ARG A 72 -20.61 17.92 1.01
C ARG A 72 -19.99 16.89 1.95
N PHE A 73 -18.67 16.93 2.11
CA PHE A 73 -17.95 16.02 2.98
C PHE A 73 -18.28 16.32 4.44
N VAL A 74 -18.51 15.27 5.22
CA VAL A 74 -18.82 15.39 6.66
C VAL A 74 -17.63 14.88 7.45
N THR A 75 -16.88 15.83 8.00
CA THR A 75 -15.76 15.60 8.92
C THR A 75 -16.22 15.63 10.38
N GLY A 76 -15.38 15.15 11.31
CA GLY A 76 -15.67 15.19 12.76
C GLY A 76 -16.61 14.11 13.27
N LEU A 77 -16.90 13.07 12.48
CA LEU A 77 -17.59 11.89 12.99
C LEU A 77 -16.64 11.09 13.87
N GLU A 78 -17.13 10.69 15.03
CA GLU A 78 -16.40 9.80 15.93
C GLU A 78 -16.58 8.32 15.55
N ARG A 79 -15.68 7.47 16.07
CA ARG A 79 -15.67 6.01 15.87
C ARG A 79 -17.05 5.36 16.09
N GLU A 80 -17.81 5.85 17.06
CA GLU A 80 -19.13 5.33 17.45
C GLU A 80 -20.18 5.43 16.34
N HIS A 81 -19.96 6.34 15.38
CA HIS A 81 -20.82 6.51 14.22
C HIS A 81 -20.59 5.47 13.13
N PHE A 82 -19.63 4.56 13.31
CA PHE A 82 -19.27 3.55 12.31
C PHE A 82 -19.46 2.14 12.85
N LYS A 83 -20.20 1.33 12.11
CA LYS A 83 -20.25 -0.13 12.29
C LYS A 83 -19.71 -0.81 11.05
N LEU A 84 -18.77 -1.72 11.25
CA LEU A 84 -18.11 -2.46 10.18
C LEU A 84 -18.56 -3.92 10.22
N PHE A 85 -18.90 -4.48 9.07
CA PHE A 85 -19.27 -5.87 8.92
C PHE A 85 -18.42 -6.52 7.83
N GLU A 86 -17.98 -7.74 8.09
CA GLU A 86 -17.35 -8.64 7.14
C GLU A 86 -18.21 -9.89 6.99
N ASP A 87 -18.68 -10.18 5.77
CA ASP A 87 -19.56 -11.31 5.49
C ASP A 87 -20.76 -11.41 6.44
N LYS A 88 -21.33 -10.23 6.77
CA LYS A 88 -22.45 -9.99 7.71
C LYS A 88 -22.10 -10.12 9.19
N ASN A 89 -20.86 -10.47 9.55
CA ASN A 89 -20.39 -10.51 10.93
C ASN A 89 -19.79 -9.16 11.35
N GLU A 90 -20.25 -8.60 12.46
CA GLU A 90 -19.76 -7.31 12.97
C GLU A 90 -18.30 -7.44 13.43
N GLN A 91 -17.46 -6.51 12.98
CA GLN A 91 -16.03 -6.46 13.26
C GLN A 91 -15.72 -5.33 14.23
N LYS A 92 -14.83 -5.58 15.19
CA LYS A 92 -14.38 -4.55 16.12
C LYS A 92 -13.30 -3.70 15.47
N LEU A 93 -13.55 -2.40 15.40
CA LEU A 93 -12.54 -1.43 14.96
C LEU A 93 -11.37 -1.41 15.95
N LEU A 94 -10.16 -1.61 15.47
CA LEU A 94 -8.92 -1.48 16.25
C LEU A 94 -8.32 -0.09 16.04
N THR A 95 -8.38 0.42 14.82
CA THR A 95 -7.83 1.72 14.43
C THR A 95 -8.94 2.58 13.88
N PHE A 96 -8.97 3.84 14.29
CA PHE A 96 -9.82 4.88 13.75
C PHE A 96 -8.97 6.13 13.58
N ALA A 97 -8.84 6.62 12.36
CA ALA A 97 -8.16 7.88 12.07
C ALA A 97 -9.00 8.71 11.10
N SER A 98 -8.91 10.02 11.21
CA SER A 98 -9.58 10.99 10.32
C SER A 98 -8.59 12.07 9.86
N GLU A 99 -7.33 11.71 9.73
CA GLU A 99 -6.22 12.64 9.53
C GLU A 99 -5.75 12.68 8.07
N ASP A 100 -5.03 13.76 7.80
CA ASP A 100 -4.41 14.13 6.53
C ASP A 100 -3.17 13.28 6.21
N ALA A 101 -3.33 11.94 6.19
CA ALA A 101 -2.21 11.01 6.03
C ALA A 101 -1.67 10.98 4.58
N PRO A 102 -0.34 10.84 4.39
CA PRO A 102 0.29 10.80 3.06
C PRO A 102 -0.31 9.75 2.13
N LEU A 103 -0.42 10.09 0.84
CA LEU A 103 -0.95 9.21 -0.20
C LEU A 103 0.09 8.88 -1.27
N SER A 104 -0.04 7.69 -1.85
CA SER A 104 0.58 7.33 -3.13
C SER A 104 -0.47 7.42 -4.22
N ILE A 105 -0.28 8.29 -5.21
CA ILE A 105 -1.29 8.58 -6.23
C ILE A 105 -0.75 8.28 -7.63
N GLY A 106 -1.45 7.42 -8.35
CA GLY A 106 -1.17 7.14 -9.76
C GLY A 106 -2.07 7.95 -10.67
N LEU A 107 -1.49 8.81 -11.49
CA LEU A 107 -2.23 9.49 -12.55
C LEU A 107 -2.25 8.61 -13.79
N VAL A 108 -3.44 8.25 -14.25
CA VAL A 108 -3.67 7.46 -15.47
C VAL A 108 -4.31 8.38 -16.49
N PHE A 109 -3.51 8.88 -17.41
CA PHE A 109 -3.86 10.00 -18.26
C PHE A 109 -4.02 9.56 -19.71
N ASP A 110 -5.22 9.78 -20.26
CA ASP A 110 -5.55 9.45 -21.63
C ASP A 110 -4.95 10.47 -22.62
N ALA A 111 -4.12 9.97 -23.52
CA ALA A 111 -3.47 10.71 -24.60
C ALA A 111 -3.88 10.19 -25.98
N SER A 112 -5.03 9.53 -26.09
CA SER A 112 -5.60 9.05 -27.35
C SER A 112 -6.01 10.20 -28.28
N GLY A 113 -6.31 9.89 -29.55
CA GLY A 113 -6.72 10.88 -30.54
C GLY A 113 -8.01 11.64 -30.18
N SER A 114 -8.97 10.97 -29.53
CA SER A 114 -10.27 11.56 -29.11
C SER A 114 -10.11 12.63 -28.01
N MET A 115 -9.00 12.59 -27.27
CA MET A 115 -8.64 13.58 -26.27
C MET A 115 -8.18 14.92 -26.86
N GLY A 116 -8.09 15.07 -28.19
CA GLY A 116 -7.61 16.27 -28.88
C GLY A 116 -8.08 17.60 -28.31
N SER A 117 -9.40 17.83 -28.32
CA SER A 117 -10.02 19.05 -27.82
C SER A 117 -10.10 19.12 -26.28
N LYS A 118 -9.96 17.98 -25.60
CA LYS A 118 -10.13 17.80 -24.15
C LYS A 118 -8.81 17.96 -23.38
N LEU A 119 -7.68 17.72 -24.05
CA LEU A 119 -6.34 17.59 -23.46
C LEU A 119 -5.92 18.80 -22.62
N ASN A 120 -6.15 20.01 -23.14
CA ASN A 120 -5.77 21.23 -22.42
C ASN A 120 -6.56 21.40 -21.11
N LYS A 121 -7.84 21.00 -21.10
CA LYS A 121 -8.65 21.01 -19.89
C LYS A 121 -8.21 19.88 -18.94
N SER A 122 -7.91 18.69 -19.46
CA SER A 122 -7.36 17.57 -18.67
C SER A 122 -6.06 17.94 -17.95
N ARG A 123 -5.15 18.67 -18.61
CA ARG A 123 -3.94 19.22 -17.98
C ARG A 123 -4.26 20.20 -16.85
N GLN A 124 -5.23 21.09 -17.07
CA GLN A 124 -5.68 22.04 -16.05
C GLN A 124 -6.30 21.33 -14.83
N ALA A 125 -7.04 20.24 -15.03
CA ALA A 125 -7.52 19.41 -13.91
C ALA A 125 -6.38 18.82 -13.09
N VAL A 126 -5.36 18.24 -13.74
CA VAL A 126 -4.21 17.69 -13.00
C VAL A 126 -3.52 18.80 -12.21
N ALA A 127 -3.33 19.98 -12.80
CA ALA A 127 -2.76 21.12 -12.10
C ALA A 127 -3.63 21.57 -10.90
N GLN A 128 -4.95 21.56 -11.04
CA GLN A 128 -5.88 21.94 -9.97
C GLN A 128 -5.94 20.89 -8.86
N PHE A 129 -5.83 19.60 -9.20
CA PHE A 129 -5.71 18.50 -8.25
C PHE A 129 -4.44 18.63 -7.40
N PHE A 130 -3.30 18.93 -8.03
CA PHE A 130 -2.03 19.14 -7.34
C PHE A 130 -2.02 20.30 -6.35
N ARG A 131 -2.91 21.29 -6.48
CA ARG A 131 -3.04 22.36 -5.47
C ARG A 131 -3.55 21.87 -4.12
N THR A 132 -4.15 20.67 -4.08
CA THR A 132 -4.66 20.04 -2.86
C THR A 132 -3.75 18.93 -2.33
N ALA A 133 -2.63 18.67 -3.01
CA ALA A 133 -1.66 17.65 -2.62
C ALA A 133 -0.89 18.07 -1.37
N ASN A 134 -0.52 17.10 -0.55
CA ASN A 134 0.37 17.31 0.58
C ASN A 134 1.84 17.12 0.14
N PRO A 135 2.81 17.86 0.71
CA PRO A 135 4.23 17.69 0.42
C PRO A 135 4.79 16.27 0.60
N GLU A 136 4.15 15.44 1.45
CA GLU A 136 4.54 14.04 1.69
C GLU A 136 3.86 13.04 0.73
N ASP A 137 2.96 13.52 -0.14
CA ASP A 137 2.36 12.68 -1.16
C ASP A 137 3.36 12.37 -2.28
N GLU A 138 3.30 11.16 -2.81
CA GLU A 138 4.08 10.74 -3.98
C GLU A 138 3.17 10.40 -5.15
N PHE A 139 3.65 10.72 -6.36
CA PHE A 139 2.87 10.62 -7.58
C PHE A 139 3.65 9.91 -8.68
N PHE A 140 2.97 9.13 -9.51
CA PHE A 140 3.51 8.65 -10.79
C PHE A 140 2.55 8.96 -11.93
N LEU A 141 3.04 8.94 -13.17
CA LEU A 141 2.24 9.21 -14.36
C LEU A 141 2.34 8.07 -15.38
N VAL A 142 1.21 7.41 -15.59
CA VAL A 142 0.98 6.51 -16.73
C VAL A 142 0.19 7.29 -17.77
N GLN A 143 0.75 7.40 -18.98
CA GLN A 143 0.03 7.90 -20.15
C GLN A 143 -0.31 6.73 -21.04
N PHE A 144 -1.45 6.78 -21.72
CA PHE A 144 -1.81 5.72 -22.65
C PHE A 144 -2.49 6.26 -23.91
N ASN A 145 -2.27 5.52 -25.00
CA ASN A 145 -2.96 5.64 -26.27
C ASN A 145 -3.07 4.24 -26.91
N ASP A 146 -2.32 3.93 -27.98
CA ASP A 146 -2.19 2.59 -28.54
C ASP A 146 -1.60 1.59 -27.53
N ARG A 147 -0.78 2.10 -26.60
CA ARG A 147 -0.19 1.33 -25.49
C ARG A 147 0.01 2.25 -24.27
N PRO A 148 0.04 1.69 -23.05
CA PRO A 148 0.42 2.45 -21.88
C PRO A 148 1.93 2.61 -21.77
N GLU A 149 2.36 3.74 -21.21
CA GLU A 149 3.76 4.06 -20.92
C GLU A 149 3.86 4.74 -19.54
N LEU A 150 4.77 4.26 -18.68
CA LEU A 150 5.11 4.93 -17.43
C LEU A 150 6.05 6.10 -17.76
N THR A 151 5.47 7.28 -17.92
CA THR A 151 6.20 8.49 -18.33
C THR A 151 6.94 9.18 -17.18
N GLN A 152 6.53 8.90 -15.95
CA GLN A 152 7.17 9.35 -14.73
C GLN A 152 6.97 8.28 -13.64
N ASP A 153 8.06 7.78 -13.05
CA ASP A 153 8.00 6.93 -11.86
C ASP A 153 7.70 7.78 -10.61
N PHE A 154 7.49 7.16 -9.46
CA PHE A 154 7.14 7.85 -8.21
C PHE A 154 8.07 9.04 -7.91
N THR A 155 7.46 10.21 -7.75
CA THR A 155 8.12 11.48 -7.46
C THR A 155 7.25 12.33 -6.54
N THR A 156 7.87 13.14 -5.69
CA THR A 156 7.18 14.19 -4.92
C THR A 156 7.24 15.54 -5.64
N GLN A 157 7.96 15.63 -6.77
CA GLN A 157 8.13 16.85 -7.55
C GLN A 157 7.03 16.94 -8.61
N LEU A 158 5.98 17.70 -8.31
CA LEU A 158 4.78 17.82 -9.15
C LEU A 158 5.09 18.48 -10.51
N GLU A 159 6.12 19.32 -10.54
CA GLU A 159 6.60 20.03 -11.74
C GLU A 159 7.12 19.06 -12.80
N GLU A 160 7.70 17.92 -12.40
CA GLU A 160 8.16 16.88 -13.34
C GLU A 160 6.96 16.32 -14.12
N ILE A 161 5.89 15.98 -13.40
CA ILE A 161 4.66 15.45 -13.99
C ILE A 161 3.98 16.49 -14.88
N GLN A 162 3.85 17.73 -14.41
CA GLN A 162 3.26 18.82 -15.20
C GLN A 162 4.05 19.06 -16.49
N SER A 163 5.38 19.04 -16.41
CA SER A 163 6.26 19.19 -17.58
C SER A 163 6.05 18.06 -18.59
N ARG A 164 5.94 16.80 -18.14
CA ARG A 164 5.62 15.67 -19.02
C ARG A 164 4.28 15.86 -19.73
N LEU A 165 3.26 16.27 -18.98
CA LEU A 165 1.92 16.50 -19.52
C LEU A 165 1.87 17.62 -20.56
N MET A 166 2.69 18.68 -20.39
CA MET A 166 2.76 19.79 -21.35
C MET A 166 3.19 19.35 -22.76
N PHE A 167 4.07 18.34 -22.86
CA PHE A 167 4.57 17.82 -24.14
C PHE A 167 3.75 16.63 -24.69
N THR A 168 2.77 16.12 -23.92
CA THR A 168 1.87 15.07 -24.40
C THR A 168 1.12 15.51 -25.66
N GLN A 169 0.99 14.62 -26.63
CA GLN A 169 0.21 14.86 -27.84
C GLN A 169 -0.91 13.82 -27.97
N PRO A 170 -2.15 14.24 -28.26
CA PRO A 170 -3.26 13.33 -28.41
C PRO A 170 -3.13 12.60 -29.75
N LYS A 171 -2.99 11.28 -29.72
CA LYS A 171 -2.84 10.46 -30.94
C LYS A 171 -3.19 9.01 -30.68
N GLY A 172 -3.48 8.27 -31.75
CA GLY A 172 -3.67 6.82 -31.68
C GLY A 172 -4.99 6.40 -31.05
N ARG A 173 -5.05 5.12 -30.71
CA ARG A 173 -6.19 4.41 -30.11
C ARG A 173 -6.23 4.59 -28.59
N THR A 174 -7.11 3.83 -27.92
CA THR A 174 -7.36 3.92 -26.48
C THR A 174 -7.16 2.54 -25.82
N ALA A 175 -6.02 2.36 -25.15
CA ALA A 175 -5.66 1.17 -24.37
C ALA A 175 -5.84 1.44 -22.87
N LEU A 176 -7.07 1.76 -22.47
CA LEU A 176 -7.45 2.11 -21.11
C LEU A 176 -7.19 0.96 -20.13
N LEU A 177 -7.60 -0.26 -20.48
CA LEU A 177 -7.46 -1.43 -19.62
C LEU A 177 -5.99 -1.77 -19.37
N ASP A 178 -5.15 -1.74 -20.41
CA ASP A 178 -3.69 -1.89 -20.28
C ASP A 178 -3.08 -0.76 -19.42
N GLY A 179 -3.59 0.47 -19.52
CA GLY A 179 -3.20 1.61 -18.68
C GLY A 179 -3.53 1.42 -17.20
N VAL A 180 -4.75 0.98 -16.89
CA VAL A 180 -5.15 0.65 -15.51
C VAL A 180 -4.30 -0.50 -14.95
N TYR A 181 -4.06 -1.55 -15.75
CA TYR A 181 -3.17 -2.64 -15.36
C TYR A 181 -1.77 -2.13 -14.98
N MET A 182 -1.15 -1.33 -15.85
CA MET A 182 0.18 -0.77 -15.61
C MET A 182 0.21 0.10 -14.35
N ALA A 183 -0.83 0.90 -14.14
CA ALA A 183 -0.95 1.75 -12.96
C ALA A 183 -1.08 0.92 -11.67
N LEU A 184 -1.94 -0.08 -11.64
CA LEU A 184 -2.08 -0.99 -10.50
C LEU A 184 -0.79 -1.77 -10.22
N HIS A 185 -0.08 -2.21 -11.27
CA HIS A 185 1.22 -2.86 -11.12
C HIS A 185 2.27 -1.90 -10.54
N THR A 186 2.34 -0.67 -11.04
CA THR A 186 3.26 0.36 -10.55
C THR A 186 2.98 0.71 -9.10
N MET A 187 1.70 0.80 -8.73
CA MET A 187 1.23 1.08 -7.37
C MET A 187 1.69 0.05 -6.32
N LYS A 188 2.16 -1.14 -6.72
CA LYS A 188 2.81 -2.09 -5.80
C LYS A 188 4.11 -1.55 -5.20
N LYS A 189 4.77 -0.59 -5.86
CA LYS A 189 6.00 0.08 -5.40
C LYS A 189 5.74 1.27 -4.45
N ALA A 190 4.47 1.63 -4.24
CA ALA A 190 4.06 2.72 -3.36
C ALA A 190 4.61 2.54 -1.94
N ARG A 191 5.11 3.63 -1.34
CA ARG A 191 5.62 3.69 0.03
C ARG A 191 4.51 3.98 1.02
N ASN A 192 3.51 4.78 0.64
CA ASN A 192 2.41 5.11 1.54
C ASN A 192 1.35 4.00 1.55
N PRO A 193 0.75 3.71 2.73
CA PRO A 193 -0.31 2.71 2.85
C PRO A 193 -1.59 3.12 2.12
N ARG A 194 -1.85 4.43 2.01
CA ARG A 194 -3.00 4.97 1.28
C ARG A 194 -2.64 5.10 -0.18
N LYS A 195 -3.42 4.43 -1.03
CA LYS A 195 -3.16 4.32 -2.47
C LYS A 195 -4.40 4.72 -3.25
N ALA A 196 -4.22 5.60 -4.22
CA ALA A 196 -5.31 6.00 -5.10
C ALA A 196 -4.85 6.09 -6.56
N LEU A 197 -5.74 5.79 -7.50
CA LEU A 197 -5.57 6.12 -8.92
C LEU A 197 -6.54 7.22 -9.30
N LEU A 198 -6.04 8.22 -10.02
CA LEU A 198 -6.86 9.20 -10.71
C LEU A 198 -6.77 8.94 -12.20
N ILE A 199 -7.87 8.44 -12.77
CA ILE A 199 -8.04 8.17 -14.19
C ILE A 199 -8.69 9.39 -14.83
N ILE A 200 -8.11 9.92 -15.90
CA ILE A 200 -8.71 10.98 -16.73
C ILE A 200 -8.78 10.44 -18.15
N SER A 201 -9.98 10.11 -18.62
CA SER A 201 -10.21 9.48 -19.92
C SER A 201 -11.60 9.81 -20.42
N ASP A 202 -11.81 9.79 -21.72
CA ASP A 202 -13.14 9.81 -22.32
C ASP A 202 -13.78 8.41 -22.46
N GLY A 203 -13.07 7.37 -22.02
CA GLY A 203 -13.52 5.98 -21.98
C GLY A 203 -13.30 5.25 -23.31
N GLY A 204 -13.94 4.08 -23.47
CA GLY A 204 -13.94 3.33 -24.72
C GLY A 204 -12.62 2.64 -25.05
N ASP A 205 -12.36 1.53 -24.35
CA ASP A 205 -11.21 0.70 -24.68
C ASP A 205 -11.37 0.02 -26.05
N ASN A 206 -10.37 0.16 -26.91
CA ASN A 206 -10.38 -0.43 -28.25
C ASN A 206 -9.02 -0.98 -28.70
N SER A 207 -8.02 -1.02 -27.81
CA SER A 207 -6.64 -1.41 -28.14
C SER A 207 -5.92 -2.17 -27.02
N SER A 208 -6.63 -2.53 -25.94
CA SER A 208 -6.01 -3.29 -24.85
C SER A 208 -5.92 -4.78 -25.13
N ARG A 209 -4.96 -5.42 -24.46
CA ARG A 209 -4.80 -6.87 -24.41
C ARG A 209 -5.62 -7.49 -23.29
N TYR A 210 -5.78 -6.76 -22.18
CA TYR A 210 -6.60 -7.17 -21.07
C TYR A 210 -8.08 -6.93 -21.35
N THR A 211 -8.92 -7.80 -20.82
CA THR A 211 -10.37 -7.69 -20.85
C THR A 211 -10.91 -6.95 -19.63
N GLU A 212 -12.14 -6.43 -19.73
CA GLU A 212 -12.79 -5.79 -18.59
C GLU A 212 -12.89 -6.72 -17.37
N GLY A 213 -13.15 -8.01 -17.58
CA GLY A 213 -13.27 -9.00 -16.50
C GLY A 213 -11.96 -9.19 -15.74
N GLU A 214 -10.83 -9.24 -16.46
CA GLU A 214 -9.50 -9.35 -15.85
C GLU A 214 -9.16 -8.10 -15.04
N ILE A 215 -9.41 -6.90 -15.58
CA ILE A 215 -9.18 -5.65 -14.84
C ILE A 215 -10.09 -5.57 -13.62
N LYS A 216 -11.37 -5.93 -13.73
CA LYS A 216 -12.30 -5.95 -12.57
C LYS A 216 -11.79 -6.88 -11.46
N ASN A 217 -11.25 -8.05 -11.79
CA ASN A 217 -10.66 -8.94 -10.80
C ASN A 217 -9.40 -8.33 -10.16
N LEU A 218 -8.50 -7.77 -10.96
CA LEU A 218 -7.29 -7.11 -10.46
C LEU A 218 -7.59 -5.92 -9.56
N VAL A 219 -8.61 -5.14 -9.90
CA VAL A 219 -9.06 -3.99 -9.10
C VAL A 219 -9.61 -4.45 -7.74
N ARG A 220 -10.31 -5.59 -7.67
CA ARG A 220 -10.80 -6.15 -6.40
C ARG A 220 -9.68 -6.69 -5.51
N GLU A 221 -8.63 -7.21 -6.12
CA GLU A 221 -7.42 -7.69 -5.43
C GLU A 221 -6.54 -6.53 -4.95
N ALA A 222 -6.51 -5.43 -5.72
CA ALA A 222 -5.71 -4.27 -5.39
C ALA A 222 -6.27 -3.50 -4.18
N ASP A 223 -5.40 -3.15 -3.25
CA ASP A 223 -5.72 -2.21 -2.18
C ASP A 223 -5.49 -0.77 -2.65
N VAL A 224 -6.30 -0.34 -3.63
CA VAL A 224 -6.16 0.95 -4.31
C VAL A 224 -7.53 1.55 -4.61
N GLN A 225 -7.77 2.80 -4.22
CA GLN A 225 -9.02 3.51 -4.53
C GLN A 225 -8.95 4.16 -5.91
N ILE A 226 -9.95 3.93 -6.76
CA ILE A 226 -9.98 4.45 -8.13
C ILE A 226 -10.98 5.59 -8.22
N TYR A 227 -10.49 6.75 -8.65
CA TYR A 227 -11.25 7.93 -9.00
C TYR A 227 -11.16 8.13 -10.50
N ALA A 228 -12.29 8.18 -11.19
CA ALA A 228 -12.32 8.38 -12.64
C ALA A 228 -13.02 9.69 -12.99
N ILE A 229 -12.36 10.54 -13.77
CA ILE A 229 -12.96 11.69 -14.44
C ILE A 229 -13.23 11.26 -15.88
N GLY A 230 -14.49 10.94 -16.17
CA GLY A 230 -14.94 10.52 -17.49
C GLY A 230 -15.31 11.73 -18.33
N ILE A 231 -14.60 11.98 -19.43
CA ILE A 231 -14.81 13.17 -20.27
C ILE A 231 -15.65 12.81 -21.50
N PHE A 232 -16.95 12.98 -21.37
CA PHE A 232 -17.90 12.46 -22.34
C PHE A 232 -18.40 13.56 -23.28
N GLU A 233 -18.45 13.27 -24.58
CA GLU A 233 -19.18 14.14 -25.50
C GLU A 233 -20.69 14.04 -25.25
N PRO A 234 -21.52 15.07 -25.43
CA PRO A 234 -22.96 14.91 -25.24
C PRO A 234 -23.54 13.76 -26.09
N VAL A 235 -24.52 13.02 -25.58
CA VAL A 235 -25.11 11.83 -26.24
C VAL A 235 -25.67 12.15 -27.63
N SER A 236 -26.02 13.42 -27.88
CA SER A 236 -26.45 13.95 -29.18
C SER A 236 -25.33 14.14 -30.21
N ALA A 237 -24.06 14.03 -29.80
CA ALA A 237 -22.91 14.08 -30.69
C ALA A 237 -22.92 12.84 -31.59
N ARG A 238 -23.09 13.05 -32.90
CA ARG A 238 -22.95 11.98 -33.89
C ARG A 238 -21.49 11.52 -33.90
N GLY A 239 -21.26 10.21 -33.81
CA GLY A 239 -19.93 9.63 -34.03
C GLY A 239 -19.35 8.83 -32.86
N ARG A 240 -20.06 8.69 -31.75
CA ARG A 240 -19.62 7.80 -30.66
C ARG A 240 -19.50 6.36 -31.13
N THR A 241 -18.38 5.75 -30.82
CA THR A 241 -18.13 4.32 -30.96
C THR A 241 -18.91 3.53 -29.91
N ALA A 242 -19.13 2.23 -30.13
CA ALA A 242 -19.82 1.38 -29.16
C ALA A 242 -19.04 1.30 -27.83
N GLU A 243 -17.72 1.34 -27.95
CA GLU A 243 -16.77 1.34 -26.85
C GLU A 243 -16.92 2.63 -26.02
N GLU A 244 -16.98 3.80 -26.63
CA GLU A 244 -17.21 5.08 -25.94
C GLU A 244 -18.58 5.14 -25.24
N LEU A 245 -19.59 4.44 -25.77
CA LEU A 245 -20.89 4.32 -25.11
C LEU A 245 -20.82 3.43 -23.85
N ALA A 246 -19.98 2.41 -23.84
CA ALA A 246 -19.77 1.52 -22.69
C ALA A 246 -18.79 2.10 -21.66
N GLY A 247 -17.89 2.99 -22.08
CA GLY A 247 -16.88 3.64 -21.25
C GLY A 247 -17.37 4.16 -19.88
N PRO A 248 -18.46 4.95 -19.80
CA PRO A 248 -18.99 5.42 -18.53
C PRO A 248 -19.35 4.29 -17.55
N GLY A 249 -19.91 3.19 -18.06
CA GLY A 249 -20.30 2.04 -17.24
C GLY A 249 -19.09 1.33 -16.65
N LEU A 250 -18.07 1.09 -17.47
CA LEU A 250 -16.81 0.50 -17.05
C LEU A 250 -16.11 1.34 -15.98
N LEU A 251 -15.97 2.66 -16.21
CA LEU A 251 -15.34 3.57 -15.25
C LEU A 251 -16.10 3.65 -13.92
N SER A 252 -17.45 3.64 -13.96
CA SER A 252 -18.27 3.56 -12.74
C SER A 252 -17.99 2.28 -11.98
N GLU A 253 -18.01 1.13 -12.66
CA GLU A 253 -17.88 -0.18 -12.02
C GLU A 253 -16.52 -0.36 -11.35
N ILE A 254 -15.41 -0.01 -12.02
CA ILE A 254 -14.07 -0.13 -11.43
C ILE A 254 -13.85 0.87 -10.28
N SER A 255 -14.45 2.07 -10.36
CA SER A 255 -14.29 3.09 -9.31
C SER A 255 -15.08 2.70 -8.07
N GLU A 256 -16.36 2.35 -8.22
CA GLU A 256 -17.25 2.04 -7.09
C GLU A 256 -16.85 0.78 -6.33
N GLN A 257 -16.28 -0.23 -7.01
CA GLN A 257 -15.81 -1.45 -6.35
C GLN A 257 -14.72 -1.17 -5.32
N THR A 258 -13.88 -0.16 -5.57
CA THR A 258 -12.78 0.26 -4.68
C THR A 258 -13.20 1.26 -3.60
N GLY A 259 -14.45 1.71 -3.60
CA GLY A 259 -14.91 2.80 -2.73
C GLY A 259 -14.51 4.19 -3.20
N GLY A 260 -13.90 4.31 -4.38
CA GLY A 260 -13.73 5.57 -5.08
C GLY A 260 -14.99 5.93 -5.89
N ARG A 261 -14.84 6.87 -6.83
CA ARG A 261 -15.99 7.48 -7.53
C ARG A 261 -15.68 7.81 -8.98
N HIS A 262 -16.69 7.64 -9.81
CA HIS A 262 -16.69 8.12 -11.19
C HIS A 262 -17.43 9.46 -11.29
N PHE A 263 -16.80 10.43 -11.95
CA PHE A 263 -17.33 11.75 -12.22
C PHE A 263 -17.49 11.93 -13.74
N PRO A 264 -18.70 11.68 -14.28
CA PRO A 264 -18.98 11.95 -15.67
C PRO A 264 -19.06 13.47 -15.89
N ILE A 265 -18.23 13.98 -16.80
CA ILE A 265 -18.17 15.40 -17.17
C ILE A 265 -18.73 15.56 -18.58
N GLU A 266 -19.81 16.32 -18.69
CA GLU A 266 -20.36 16.76 -19.98
C GLU A 266 -19.79 18.13 -20.38
N ASN A 267 -19.54 19.00 -19.39
CA ASN A 267 -19.01 20.33 -19.58
C ASN A 267 -17.53 20.39 -19.16
N LEU A 268 -16.63 20.51 -20.15
CA LEU A 268 -15.18 20.56 -19.92
C LEU A 268 -14.71 21.68 -18.97
N ASN A 269 -15.53 22.71 -18.73
CA ASN A 269 -15.18 23.77 -17.79
C ASN A 269 -15.28 23.36 -16.33
N GLU A 270 -16.05 22.32 -16.00
CA GLU A 270 -16.21 21.80 -14.63
C GLU A 270 -15.08 20.86 -14.22
N LEU A 271 -14.31 20.39 -15.21
CA LEU A 271 -13.28 19.39 -15.02
C LEU A 271 -12.20 19.78 -13.99
N PRO A 272 -11.67 21.04 -13.97
CA PRO A 272 -10.77 21.47 -12.90
C PRO A 272 -11.41 21.47 -11.51
N ASP A 273 -12.66 21.89 -11.39
CA ASP A 273 -13.36 21.95 -10.10
C ASP A 273 -13.60 20.55 -9.53
N VAL A 274 -13.95 19.60 -10.40
CA VAL A 274 -14.10 18.19 -10.03
C VAL A 274 -12.76 17.59 -9.61
N ALA A 275 -11.67 17.90 -10.31
CA ALA A 275 -10.34 17.44 -9.92
C ALA A 275 -9.92 17.99 -8.54
N ALA A 276 -10.16 19.27 -8.26
CA ALA A 276 -9.98 19.83 -6.91
C ALA A 276 -10.85 19.11 -5.86
N LYS A 277 -12.11 18.83 -6.20
CA LYS A 277 -13.02 18.12 -5.29
C LYS A 277 -12.53 16.72 -4.96
N ILE A 278 -12.00 15.97 -5.93
CA ILE A 278 -11.40 14.65 -5.70
C ILE A 278 -10.18 14.76 -4.78
N GLY A 279 -9.33 15.77 -5.01
CA GLY A 279 -8.21 16.06 -4.14
C GLY A 279 -8.64 16.28 -2.70
N ILE A 280 -9.63 17.16 -2.46
CA ILE A 280 -10.22 17.38 -1.13
C ILE A 280 -10.83 16.08 -0.57
N GLU A 281 -11.51 15.28 -1.39
CA GLU A 281 -12.09 14.00 -0.95
C GLU A 281 -11.02 13.04 -0.43
N LEU A 282 -9.91 12.89 -1.17
CA LEU A 282 -8.78 12.04 -0.79
C LEU A 282 -8.11 12.51 0.50
N ARG A 283 -8.19 13.80 0.86
CA ARG A 283 -7.69 14.29 2.16
C ARG A 283 -8.67 14.05 3.31
N ASN A 284 -9.97 14.00 3.03
CA ASN A 284 -11.04 13.95 4.05
C ASN A 284 -11.70 12.57 4.14
N GLN A 285 -10.90 11.54 4.41
CA GLN A 285 -11.39 10.16 4.59
C GLN A 285 -11.22 9.68 6.03
N TYR A 286 -12.13 8.83 6.47
CA TYR A 286 -11.98 8.06 7.70
C TYR A 286 -11.30 6.73 7.38
N ILE A 287 -10.32 6.36 8.20
CA ILE A 287 -9.61 5.09 8.09
C ILE A 287 -10.13 4.18 9.20
N LEU A 288 -10.81 3.11 8.80
CA LEU A 288 -11.33 2.08 9.70
C LEU A 288 -10.42 0.86 9.62
N GLY A 289 -9.59 0.64 10.64
CA GLY A 289 -8.73 -0.54 10.73
C GLY A 289 -9.34 -1.62 11.61
N TYR A 290 -9.34 -2.87 11.15
CA TYR A 290 -9.79 -4.02 11.94
C TYR A 290 -8.98 -5.28 11.61
N THR A 291 -9.03 -6.25 12.52
CA THR A 291 -8.56 -7.61 12.23
C THR A 291 -9.78 -8.50 12.04
N SER A 292 -9.83 -9.20 10.91
CA SER A 292 -10.92 -10.12 10.62
C SER A 292 -11.06 -11.19 11.70
N THR A 293 -12.29 -11.46 12.13
CA THR A 293 -12.61 -12.62 12.98
C THR A 293 -12.42 -13.94 12.24
N ASN A 294 -12.42 -13.95 10.91
CA ASN A 294 -12.10 -15.11 10.09
C ASN A 294 -10.58 -15.16 9.81
N GLN A 295 -9.91 -16.14 10.43
CA GLN A 295 -8.46 -16.33 10.34
C GLN A 295 -8.03 -17.23 9.17
N GLU A 296 -8.97 -17.75 8.37
CA GLU A 296 -8.66 -18.59 7.21
C GLU A 296 -7.90 -17.80 6.13
N ARG A 297 -6.81 -18.35 5.62
CA ARG A 297 -6.00 -17.80 4.53
C ARG A 297 -6.30 -18.52 3.23
N ASP A 298 -7.56 -18.48 2.82
CA ASP A 298 -8.12 -19.30 1.75
C ASP A 298 -8.18 -18.57 0.40
N GLY A 299 -7.70 -17.33 0.33
CA GLY A 299 -7.79 -16.53 -0.90
C GLY A 299 -9.23 -16.18 -1.30
N LYS A 300 -10.23 -16.35 -0.44
CA LYS A 300 -11.63 -16.06 -0.81
C LYS A 300 -11.94 -14.57 -0.65
N TYR A 301 -12.87 -14.11 -1.48
CA TYR A 301 -13.39 -12.75 -1.41
C TYR A 301 -14.26 -12.57 -0.17
N ARG A 302 -13.96 -11.55 0.62
CA ARG A 302 -14.68 -11.15 1.83
C ARG A 302 -15.40 -9.84 1.59
N LYS A 303 -16.72 -9.84 1.77
CA LYS A 303 -17.55 -8.66 1.55
C LYS A 303 -17.49 -7.74 2.75
N VAL A 304 -17.23 -6.46 2.51
CA VAL A 304 -17.20 -5.42 3.54
C VAL A 304 -18.46 -4.56 3.44
N GLN A 305 -19.04 -4.23 4.59
CA GLN A 305 -20.13 -3.27 4.70
C GLN A 305 -19.86 -2.31 5.85
N VAL A 306 -19.84 -1.01 5.55
CA VAL A 306 -19.83 0.05 6.56
C VAL A 306 -21.25 0.58 6.71
N LYS A 307 -21.76 0.63 7.94
CA LYS A 307 -23.02 1.28 8.28
C LYS A 307 -22.75 2.49 9.16
N LEU A 308 -23.36 3.60 8.80
CA LEU A 308 -23.32 4.82 9.60
C LEU A 308 -24.43 4.79 10.65
N VAL A 309 -24.07 5.08 11.90
CA VAL A 309 -25.02 5.41 12.96
C VAL A 309 -25.24 6.90 12.91
N GLN A 310 -26.44 7.32 12.53
CA GLN A 310 -26.77 8.72 12.28
C GLN A 310 -26.57 9.57 13.54
N PRO A 311 -25.66 10.58 13.52
CA PRO A 311 -25.53 11.53 14.62
C PRO A 311 -26.78 12.42 14.71
N ARG A 312 -27.17 12.80 15.94
CA ARG A 312 -28.30 13.71 16.15
C ARG A 312 -28.00 15.08 15.54
N GLY A 313 -28.95 15.62 14.79
CA GLY A 313 -28.86 16.96 14.20
C GLY A 313 -28.19 17.06 12.82
N LEU A 314 -27.65 15.95 12.29
CA LEU A 314 -27.14 15.91 10.91
C LEU A 314 -28.19 15.35 9.93
N PRO A 315 -28.17 15.78 8.65
CA PRO A 315 -28.98 15.18 7.60
C PRO A 315 -28.55 13.72 7.34
N PRO A 316 -29.36 12.93 6.62
CA PRO A 316 -29.02 11.55 6.26
C PRO A 316 -27.66 11.46 5.58
N LEU A 317 -26.73 10.72 6.19
CA LEU A 317 -25.36 10.57 5.69
C LEU A 317 -25.23 9.37 4.76
N ARG A 318 -24.32 9.48 3.79
CA ARG A 318 -23.93 8.39 2.89
C ARG A 318 -22.45 8.08 3.07
N ALA A 319 -22.10 6.81 3.14
CA ALA A 319 -20.72 6.35 3.17
C ALA A 319 -20.34 5.69 1.83
N ALA A 320 -19.20 6.08 1.27
CA ALA A 320 -18.53 5.39 0.17
C ALA A 320 -17.30 4.67 0.71
N PHE A 321 -17.15 3.38 0.37
CA PHE A 321 -16.13 2.48 0.90
C PHE A 321 -15.96 1.29 -0.05
N ARG A 322 -14.80 0.62 0.02
CA ARG A 322 -14.55 -0.58 -0.80
C ARG A 322 -15.53 -1.70 -0.49
N GLN A 323 -16.00 -2.41 -1.52
CA GLN A 323 -17.05 -3.43 -1.35
C GLN A 323 -16.56 -4.73 -0.71
N GLY A 324 -15.25 -4.95 -0.71
CA GLY A 324 -14.62 -6.14 -0.17
C GLY A 324 -13.16 -6.26 -0.57
N TYR A 325 -12.55 -7.36 -0.18
CA TYR A 325 -11.14 -7.67 -0.42
C TYR A 325 -10.93 -9.19 -0.44
N TYR A 326 -9.83 -9.64 -1.04
CA TYR A 326 -9.45 -11.05 -0.99
C TYR A 326 -8.63 -11.35 0.27
N ALA A 327 -8.98 -12.44 0.96
CA ALA A 327 -8.18 -12.95 2.06
C ALA A 327 -6.75 -13.26 1.57
N PRO A 328 -5.71 -13.11 2.42
CA PRO A 328 -4.36 -13.55 2.07
C PRO A 328 -4.36 -15.03 1.69
N SER A 329 -3.76 -15.39 0.56
CA SER A 329 -3.46 -16.78 0.20
C SER A 329 -2.12 -17.20 0.81
N GLN A 330 -2.02 -18.45 1.28
CA GLN A 330 -0.74 -19.05 1.68
C GLN A 330 0.09 -19.47 0.46
#